data_AF-A0A958YRD4-F1
#
_entry.id   AF-A0A958YRD4-F1
#
_cell.length_a   1.000
_cell.length_b   1.000
_cell.length_c   1.000
_cell.angle_alpha   90.00
_cell.angle_beta   90.00
_cell.angle_gamma   90.00
#
_symmetry.space_group_name_H-M   'P 1'
#
loop_
_entity.id
_entity.type
_entity.pdbx_description
1 polymer ?
#
loop_
_entity_poly.entity_id
_entity_poly.type
_entity_poly.pdbx_seq_one_letter_code
_entity_poly.pdbx_strand_id
1 'polypeptide(L)'
;METIIKIENQTIKVDLSKPLDISIPLRASEENPLAWYQNEPTIEPVKMGDWTGKVSKGASVNFNNVFFNPHAHGTHTECLGHISEEFHSV
;
A
#
# COMPACT_ATOMS: atom_id res chain seq x y z
N MET A 1 9.38 23.06 -9.38
CA MET A 1 8.69 24.03 -8.48
C MET A 1 9.50 24.08 -7.21
N GLU A 2 9.92 25.26 -6.75
CA GLU A 2 10.80 25.38 -5.58
C GLU A 2 10.09 26.15 -4.46
N THR A 3 10.38 25.81 -3.21
CA THR A 3 9.92 26.55 -2.03
C THR A 3 11.05 26.66 -0.99
N ILE A 4 10.84 27.48 0.03
CA ILE A 4 11.75 27.63 1.16
C ILE A 4 10.96 27.31 2.43
N ILE A 5 11.47 26.36 3.21
CA ILE A 5 10.94 26.04 4.54
C ILE A 5 11.92 26.53 5.62
N LYS A 6 11.37 27.01 6.73
CA LYS A 6 12.13 27.38 7.92
C LYS A 6 11.82 26.37 9.01
N ILE A 7 12.84 25.65 9.47
CA ILE A 7 12.75 24.68 10.56
C ILE A 7 13.80 25.09 11.59
N GLU A 8 13.35 25.44 12.79
CA GLU A 8 14.20 25.98 13.86
C GLU A 8 15.07 27.16 13.34
N ASN A 9 16.40 27.07 13.45
CA ASN A 9 17.34 28.08 12.97
C ASN A 9 17.89 27.77 11.56
N GLN A 10 17.28 26.84 10.82
CA GLN A 10 17.71 26.47 9.47
C GLN A 10 16.72 26.95 8.41
N THR A 11 17.25 27.44 7.30
CA THR A 11 16.49 27.75 6.08
C THR A 11 16.84 26.73 5.02
N ILE A 12 15.85 25.94 4.60
CA ILE A 12 16.03 24.82 3.67
C ILE A 12 15.29 25.15 2.38
N LYS A 13 16.02 25.11 1.26
CA LYS A 13 15.43 25.20 -0.08
C LYS A 13 14.97 23.80 -0.51
N VAL A 14 13.71 23.67 -0.91
CA VAL A 14 13.10 22.39 -1.30
C VAL A 14 12.70 22.45 -2.77
N ASP A 15 13.13 21.44 -3.53
CA ASP A 15 12.68 21.22 -4.90
C ASP A 15 11.48 20.26 -4.90
N LEU A 16 10.27 20.82 -5.03
CA LEU A 16 9.01 20.07 -5.04
C LEU A 16 8.80 19.26 -6.33
N SER A 17 9.71 19.37 -7.31
CA SER A 17 9.67 18.52 -8.52
C SER A 17 10.39 17.17 -8.34
N LYS A 18 11.05 16.96 -7.19
CA LYS A 18 11.79 15.73 -6.88
C LYS A 18 11.21 15.07 -5.62
N PRO A 19 10.02 14.44 -5.71
CA PRO A 19 9.46 13.73 -4.58
C PRO A 19 10.34 12.54 -4.20
N LEU A 20 10.38 12.23 -2.92
CA LEU A 20 10.94 10.99 -2.40
C LEU A 20 9.79 10.05 -2.07
N ASP A 21 9.80 8.86 -2.66
CA ASP A 21 8.88 7.80 -2.27
C ASP A 21 9.32 7.22 -0.93
N ILE A 22 8.42 7.27 0.05
CA ILE A 22 8.60 6.74 1.40
C ILE A 22 7.59 5.63 1.70
N SER A 23 6.89 5.13 0.68
CA SER A 23 5.96 4.02 0.81
C SER A 23 6.70 2.69 0.93
N ILE A 24 6.17 1.79 1.75
CA ILE A 24 6.65 0.41 1.80
C ILE A 24 5.86 -0.41 0.77
N PRO A 25 6.52 -1.09 -0.18
CA PRO A 25 5.83 -1.90 -1.18
C PRO A 25 5.21 -3.14 -0.54
N LEU A 26 3.96 -3.44 -0.92
CA LEU A 26 3.27 -4.65 -0.50
C LEU A 26 3.87 -5.89 -1.18
N ARG A 27 4.23 -6.90 -0.39
CA ARG A 27 4.80 -8.18 -0.85
C ARG A 27 4.02 -9.34 -0.26
N ALA A 28 3.65 -10.32 -1.09
CA ALA A 28 3.06 -11.58 -0.63
C ALA A 28 4.15 -12.55 -0.14
N SER A 29 4.88 -12.13 0.89
CA SER A 29 5.94 -12.91 1.54
C SER A 29 6.19 -12.42 2.96
N GLU A 30 6.87 -13.25 3.76
CA GLU A 30 7.32 -12.89 5.11
C GLU A 30 8.34 -11.73 5.16
N GLU A 31 8.87 -11.30 4.02
CA GLU A 31 9.71 -10.09 3.93
C GLU A 31 8.90 -8.78 3.97
N ASN A 32 7.58 -8.86 3.83
CA ASN A 32 6.70 -7.71 4.02
C ASN A 32 6.72 -7.27 5.49
N PRO A 33 6.49 -5.98 5.82
CA PRO A 33 6.15 -5.63 7.19
C PRO A 33 4.97 -6.47 7.68
N LEU A 34 5.11 -7.05 8.87
CA LEU A 34 4.06 -7.78 9.56
C LEU A 34 3.89 -7.15 10.95
N ALA A 35 2.65 -6.90 11.35
CA ALA A 35 2.31 -6.41 12.69
C ALA A 35 1.11 -7.17 13.25
N TRP A 36 0.90 -7.06 14.56
CA TRP A 36 -0.28 -7.60 15.25
C TRP A 36 -0.51 -9.10 15.02
N TYR A 37 0.58 -9.85 14.90
CA TYR A 37 0.57 -11.30 14.68
C TYR A 37 -0.20 -11.72 13.41
N GLN A 38 -0.34 -10.82 12.43
CA GLN A 38 -0.91 -11.14 11.12
C GLN A 38 0.13 -11.87 10.25
N ASN A 39 -0.33 -12.82 9.46
CA ASN A 39 0.47 -13.46 8.40
C ASN A 39 0.64 -12.50 7.22
N GLU A 40 1.49 -12.87 6.26
CA GLU A 40 1.73 -12.09 5.05
C GLU A 40 0.44 -11.80 4.24
N PRO A 41 0.38 -10.67 3.53
CA PRO A 41 -0.74 -10.41 2.63
C PRO A 41 -0.78 -11.45 1.52
N THR A 42 -1.97 -11.74 1.01
CA THR A 42 -2.16 -12.69 -0.09
C THR A 42 -2.38 -11.95 -1.40
N ILE A 43 -1.60 -12.30 -2.43
CA ILE A 43 -1.75 -11.75 -3.78
C ILE A 43 -1.85 -12.93 -4.76
N GLU A 44 -3.03 -13.16 -5.31
CA GLU A 44 -3.32 -14.33 -6.13
C GLU A 44 -4.14 -13.99 -7.37
N PRO A 45 -3.93 -14.68 -8.51
CA PRO A 45 -4.75 -14.45 -9.70
C PRO A 45 -6.20 -14.83 -9.44
N VAL A 46 -7.12 -14.01 -9.95
CA VAL A 46 -8.55 -14.30 -10.01
C VAL A 46 -8.76 -15.59 -10.82
N LYS A 47 -9.63 -16.48 -10.33
CA LYS A 47 -10.01 -17.73 -10.99
C LYS A 47 -11.51 -17.73 -11.26
N MET A 48 -11.90 -18.03 -12.49
CA MET A 48 -13.31 -18.11 -12.93
C MET A 48 -13.50 -19.38 -13.76
N GLY A 49 -14.05 -20.44 -13.15
CA GLY A 49 -14.08 -21.76 -13.77
C GLY A 49 -12.66 -22.24 -14.10
N ASP A 50 -12.45 -22.63 -15.36
CA ASP A 50 -11.14 -23.09 -15.84
C ASP A 50 -10.18 -21.95 -16.20
N TRP A 51 -10.66 -20.70 -16.19
CA TRP A 51 -9.84 -19.54 -16.51
C TRP A 51 -9.09 -19.02 -15.28
N THR A 52 -7.78 -18.79 -15.43
CA THR A 52 -6.92 -18.13 -14.43
C THR A 52 -6.40 -16.82 -14.99
N GLY A 53 -6.64 -15.71 -14.29
CA GLY A 53 -6.20 -14.36 -14.66
C GLY A 53 -4.70 -14.13 -14.52
N LYS A 54 -3.88 -14.91 -15.23
CA LYS A 54 -2.43 -14.80 -15.24
C LYS A 54 -1.91 -14.99 -16.66
N VAL A 55 -1.10 -14.06 -17.15
CA VAL A 55 -0.59 -14.09 -18.53
C VAL A 55 0.21 -15.37 -18.80
N SER A 56 1.03 -15.79 -17.84
CA SER A 56 1.81 -17.03 -17.95
C SER A 56 0.96 -18.31 -17.95
N LYS A 57 -0.36 -18.19 -17.71
CA LYS A 57 -1.34 -19.28 -17.80
C LYS A 57 -2.29 -19.12 -19.01
N GLY A 58 -1.99 -18.19 -19.93
CA GLY A 58 -2.73 -17.99 -21.17
C GLY A 58 -3.82 -16.92 -21.13
N ALA A 59 -3.99 -16.19 -20.01
CA ALA A 59 -4.85 -15.01 -20.00
C ALA A 59 -4.20 -13.81 -20.71
N SER A 60 -5.00 -12.82 -21.10
CA SER A 60 -4.51 -11.56 -21.68
C SER A 60 -3.98 -10.57 -20.64
N VAL A 61 -4.23 -10.82 -19.35
CA VAL A 61 -3.90 -9.91 -18.23
C VAL A 61 -3.44 -10.67 -16.99
N ASN A 62 -2.68 -10.00 -16.12
CA ASN A 62 -2.46 -10.44 -14.75
C ASN A 62 -3.52 -9.77 -13.87
N PHE A 63 -4.62 -10.48 -13.64
CA PHE A 63 -5.74 -10.02 -12.84
C PHE A 63 -5.66 -10.68 -11.46
N ASN A 64 -5.10 -9.97 -10.48
CA ASN A 64 -4.90 -10.47 -9.12
C ASN A 64 -5.92 -9.89 -8.13
N ASN A 65 -6.39 -10.73 -7.21
CA ASN A 65 -6.93 -10.31 -5.93
C ASN A 65 -5.77 -9.97 -4.98
N VAL A 66 -5.96 -8.93 -4.17
CA VAL A 66 -5.05 -8.54 -3.10
C VAL A 66 -5.85 -8.55 -1.80
N PHE A 67 -5.41 -9.36 -0.84
CA PHE A 67 -5.96 -9.41 0.51
C PHE A 67 -4.88 -8.98 1.50
N PHE A 68 -5.14 -7.90 2.23
CA PHE A 68 -4.19 -7.34 3.18
C PHE A 68 -4.91 -6.62 4.31
N ASN A 69 -4.24 -6.49 5.45
CA ASN A 69 -4.64 -5.61 6.54
C ASN A 69 -3.88 -4.27 6.39
N PRO A 70 -4.58 -3.12 6.28
CA PRO A 70 -3.96 -1.81 6.10
C PRO A 70 -2.94 -1.45 7.19
N HIS A 71 -3.21 -1.85 8.42
CA HIS A 71 -2.38 -1.52 9.58
C HIS A 71 -1.22 -2.49 9.79
N ALA A 72 -1.26 -3.67 9.16
CA ALA A 72 -0.25 -4.69 9.35
C ALA A 72 0.80 -4.72 8.24
N HIS A 73 0.44 -4.33 7.01
CA HIS A 73 1.22 -4.71 5.82
C HIS A 73 1.90 -3.56 5.07
N GLY A 74 1.84 -2.32 5.55
CA GLY A 74 2.55 -1.23 4.88
C GLY A 74 2.27 0.17 5.43
N THR A 75 2.72 1.18 4.67
CA THR A 75 2.46 2.59 4.94
C THR A 75 0.97 2.89 4.80
N HIS A 76 0.35 3.45 5.83
CA HIS A 76 -1.07 3.75 5.85
C HIS A 76 -1.35 5.04 6.63
N THR A 77 -2.59 5.53 6.51
CA THR A 77 -3.14 6.62 7.30
C THR A 77 -4.43 6.15 7.95
N GLU A 78 -4.78 6.75 9.09
CA GLU A 78 -6.01 6.44 9.81
C GLU A 78 -7.14 7.40 9.45
N CYS A 79 -8.37 6.88 9.43
CA CYS A 79 -9.57 7.70 9.31
C CYS A 79 -10.39 7.66 10.61
N LEU A 80 -11.32 8.59 10.78
CA LEU A 80 -12.25 8.62 11.91
C LEU A 80 -13.02 7.29 12.07
N GLY A 81 -13.35 6.64 10.94
CA GLY A 81 -14.00 5.33 10.92
C GLY A 81 -13.21 4.22 11.60
N HIS A 82 -11.89 4.36 11.77
CA HIS A 82 -11.08 3.37 12.49
C HIS A 82 -11.42 3.32 13.99
N ILE A 83 -11.87 4.44 14.57
CA ILE A 83 -12.11 4.58 16.02
C ILE A 83 -13.57 4.85 16.39
N SER A 84 -14.46 4.89 15.39
CA SER A 84 -15.87 5.24 15.57
C SER A 84 -16.76 4.01 15.52
N GLU A 85 -17.86 4.02 16.28
CA GLU A 85 -18.89 2.99 16.19
C GLU A 85 -19.71 3.09 14.89
N GLU A 86 -19.93 4.32 14.41
CA GLU A 86 -20.58 4.57 13.12
C GLU A 86 -19.67 4.19 11.96
N PHE A 87 -20.24 3.56 10.94
CA PHE A 87 -19.50 3.23 9.72
C PHE A 87 -19.20 4.48 8.91
N HIS A 88 -17.92 4.77 8.71
CA HIS A 88 -17.44 5.77 7.76
C HIS A 88 -16.65 5.07 6.66
N SER A 89 -16.94 5.39 5.40
CA SER A 89 -16.17 4.83 4.29
C SER A 89 -14.70 5.25 4.38
N VAL A 90 -13.82 4.31 4.10
CA VAL A 90 -12.40 4.54 3.80
C VAL A 90 -12.21 5.01 2.37
#